data_AF-A0A4R5B9E7-F1
#
_entry.id   AF-A0A4R5B9E7-F1
#
_cell.length_a   1.000
_cell.length_b   1.000
_cell.length_c   1.000
_cell.angle_alpha   90.00
_cell.angle_beta   90.00
_cell.angle_gamma   90.00
#
_symmetry.space_group_name_H-M   'P 1'
#
loop_
_entity.id
_entity.type
_entity.pdbx_description
1 polymer ?
#
loop_
_entity_poly.entity_id
_entity_poly.type
_entity_poly.pdbx_seq_one_letter_code
_entity_poly.pdbx_strand_id
1 'polypeptide(L)'
;GRLAPALSALRDYFAGDLKRFEVPIDWRLTSDVQRQVLETLYESVPYGEVITYGALGDRSDTGVHAQVIGQVMGGNPIPLIVPCHRVVASNGLGGYSGGSGVEVKRWLLTLEGSIPATLDWDITRAP
;
A
#
# COMPACT_ATOMS: atom_id res chain seq x y z
N GLY A 1 -19.84 14.91 8.78
CA GLY A 1 -20.43 13.77 8.02
C GLY A 1 -19.65 12.50 8.29
N ARG A 2 -20.19 11.32 7.95
CA ARG A 2 -19.55 10.02 8.27
C ARG A 2 -18.13 9.83 7.70
N LEU A 3 -17.80 10.55 6.62
CA LEU A 3 -16.47 10.51 5.97
C LEU A 3 -15.46 11.49 6.57
N ALA A 4 -15.86 12.39 7.47
CA ALA A 4 -14.97 13.42 8.00
C ALA A 4 -13.69 12.87 8.67
N PRO A 5 -13.76 11.79 9.48
CA PRO A 5 -12.55 11.21 10.08
C PRO A 5 -11.56 10.67 9.03
N ALA A 6 -12.07 9.93 8.03
CA ALA A 6 -11.23 9.40 6.95
C ALA A 6 -10.58 10.51 6.12
N LEU A 7 -11.33 11.58 5.81
CA LEU A 7 -10.80 12.73 5.10
C LEU A 7 -9.73 13.48 5.91
N SER A 8 -9.88 13.58 7.23
CA SER A 8 -8.84 14.17 8.10
C SER A 8 -7.57 13.31 8.08
N ALA A 9 -7.71 12.01 8.30
CA ALA A 9 -6.57 11.08 8.31
C ALA A 9 -5.81 11.08 6.97
N LEU A 10 -6.52 11.18 5.84
CA LEU A 10 -5.89 11.30 4.52
C LEU A 10 -5.08 12.60 4.38
N ARG A 11 -5.60 13.74 4.87
CA ARG A 11 -4.85 15.01 4.85
C ARG A 11 -3.59 14.91 5.70
N ASP A 12 -3.71 14.38 6.91
CA ASP A 12 -2.58 14.23 7.83
C ASP A 12 -1.53 13.26 7.25
N TYR A 13 -1.95 12.21 6.56
CA TYR A 13 -1.05 11.29 5.85
C TYR A 13 -0.28 11.99 4.72
N PHE A 14 -0.97 12.75 3.87
CA PHE A 14 -0.33 13.48 2.76
C PHE A 14 0.54 14.65 3.24
N ALA A 15 0.26 15.22 4.41
CA ALA A 15 1.14 16.18 5.08
C ALA A 15 2.37 15.51 5.71
N GLY A 16 2.35 14.18 5.85
CA GLY A 16 3.41 13.41 6.51
C GLY A 16 3.26 13.33 8.03
N ASP A 17 2.19 13.87 8.61
CA ASP A 17 1.93 13.87 10.06
C ASP A 17 1.35 12.54 10.54
N LEU A 18 0.61 11.83 9.68
CA LEU A 18 0.06 10.51 9.98
C LEU A 18 0.89 9.39 9.33
N LYS A 19 1.42 8.48 10.16
CA LYS A 19 2.21 7.33 9.70
C LYS A 19 1.45 6.00 9.76
N ARG A 20 0.28 5.96 10.40
CA ARG A 20 -0.57 4.77 10.50
C ARG A 20 -2.04 5.18 10.49
N PHE A 21 -2.84 4.54 9.64
CA PHE A 21 -4.29 4.70 9.68
C PHE A 21 -4.86 3.89 10.85
N GLU A 22 -5.75 4.50 11.61
CA GLU A 22 -6.51 3.83 12.69
C GLU A 22 -8.01 3.91 12.39
N VAL A 23 -8.38 3.46 11.19
CA VAL A 23 -9.78 3.43 10.75
C VAL A 23 -10.27 1.98 10.72
N PRO A 24 -11.53 1.71 11.13
CA PRO A 24 -12.11 0.38 10.98
C PRO A 24 -12.19 -0.01 9.50
N ILE A 25 -11.64 -1.18 9.15
CA ILE A 25 -11.68 -1.73 7.80
C ILE A 25 -12.75 -2.82 7.73
N ASP A 26 -13.57 -2.74 6.68
CA ASP A 26 -14.58 -3.75 6.36
C ASP A 26 -14.06 -4.71 5.29
N TRP A 27 -13.77 -5.94 5.70
CA TRP A 27 -13.16 -6.98 4.86
C TRP A 27 -14.15 -7.82 4.05
N ARG A 28 -15.45 -7.48 4.03
CA ARG A 28 -16.48 -8.30 3.36
C ARG A 28 -16.28 -8.48 1.85
N LEU A 29 -15.47 -7.64 1.21
CA LEU A 29 -15.17 -7.72 -0.22
C LEU A 29 -13.91 -8.53 -0.55
N THR A 30 -13.26 -9.13 0.45
CA THR A 30 -12.05 -9.96 0.26
C THR A 30 -12.37 -11.44 0.45
N SER A 31 -11.79 -12.32 -0.37
CA SER A 31 -11.75 -13.76 -0.08
C SER A 31 -10.87 -14.06 1.14
N ASP A 32 -10.94 -15.26 1.70
CA ASP A 32 -10.16 -15.64 2.89
C ASP A 32 -8.64 -15.44 2.69
N VAL A 33 -8.11 -15.89 1.55
CA VAL A 33 -6.69 -15.71 1.19
C VAL A 33 -6.35 -14.23 1.00
N GLN A 34 -7.21 -13.47 0.31
CA GLN A 34 -6.99 -12.03 0.14
C GLN A 34 -6.96 -11.31 1.49
N ARG A 35 -7.91 -11.64 2.37
CA ARG A 35 -8.03 -11.05 3.69
C ARG A 35 -6.77 -11.29 4.51
N GLN A 36 -6.32 -12.54 4.62
CA GLN A 36 -5.14 -12.90 5.41
C GLN A 36 -3.88 -12.16 4.92
N VAL A 37 -3.67 -12.08 3.61
CA VAL A 37 -2.53 -11.34 3.03
C VAL A 37 -2.66 -9.82 3.26
N LEU A 38 -3.85 -9.25 3.10
CA LEU A 38 -4.07 -7.81 3.26
C LEU A 38 -4.01 -7.37 4.73
N GLU A 39 -4.52 -8.18 5.67
CA GLU A 39 -4.36 -7.98 7.11
C GLU A 39 -2.88 -8.08 7.51
N THR A 40 -2.17 -9.11 7.05
CA THR A 40 -0.71 -9.25 7.27
C THR A 40 0.06 -8.03 6.77
N LEU A 41 -0.26 -7.54 5.58
CA LEU A 41 0.34 -6.34 5.01
C LEU A 41 0.05 -5.11 5.86
N TYR A 42 -1.22 -4.90 6.21
CA TYR A 42 -1.67 -3.75 7.00
C TYR A 42 -1.00 -3.68 8.39
N GLU A 43 -0.78 -4.84 9.02
CA GLU A 43 -0.24 -4.92 10.37
C GLU A 43 1.30 -4.88 10.41
N SER A 44 1.97 -5.47 9.41
CA SER A 44 3.41 -5.77 9.49
C SER A 44 4.34 -4.92 8.62
N VAL A 45 3.80 -4.05 7.76
CA VAL A 45 4.61 -3.20 6.87
C VAL A 45 4.33 -1.72 7.17
N PRO A 46 5.12 -1.09 8.07
CA PRO A 46 4.90 0.28 8.49
C PRO A 46 5.25 1.30 7.40
N TYR A 47 4.86 2.55 7.65
CA TYR A 47 5.20 3.68 6.78
C TYR A 47 6.71 3.81 6.60
N GLY A 48 7.14 4.05 5.36
CA GLY A 48 8.56 4.19 5.02
C GLY A 48 9.25 2.87 4.72
N GLU A 49 8.61 1.72 5.01
CA GLU A 49 9.15 0.40 4.72
C GLU A 49 8.51 -0.24 3.48
N VAL A 50 9.23 -1.19 2.88
CA VAL A 50 8.76 -1.99 1.75
C VAL A 50 8.97 -3.48 2.02
N ILE A 51 8.16 -4.30 1.37
CA ILE A 51 8.28 -5.76 1.36
C ILE A 51 8.20 -6.27 -0.07
N THR A 52 8.87 -7.38 -0.38
CA THR A 52 8.72 -8.00 -1.70
C THR A 52 7.45 -8.86 -1.77
N TYR A 53 6.90 -9.08 -2.98
CA TYR A 53 5.79 -10.00 -3.16
C TYR A 53 6.05 -11.40 -2.57
N GLY A 54 7.27 -11.93 -2.75
CA GLY A 54 7.66 -13.23 -2.19
C GLY A 54 7.68 -13.21 -0.66
N ALA A 55 8.36 -12.23 -0.07
CA ALA A 55 8.47 -12.11 1.38
C ALA A 55 7.11 -11.88 2.06
N LEU A 56 6.18 -11.17 1.41
CA LEU A 56 4.82 -11.03 1.93
C LEU A 56 4.05 -12.35 1.85
N GLY A 57 4.24 -13.13 0.78
CA GLY A 57 3.66 -14.48 0.68
C GLY A 57 4.11 -15.38 1.82
N ASP A 58 5.42 -15.42 2.08
CA ASP A 58 6.00 -16.19 3.19
C ASP A 58 5.47 -15.70 4.54
N ARG A 59 5.41 -14.38 4.75
CA ARG A 59 4.95 -13.78 6.00
C ARG A 59 3.46 -14.01 6.27
N SER A 60 2.65 -14.11 5.22
CA SER A 60 1.21 -14.27 5.36
C SER A 60 0.79 -15.70 5.76
N ASP A 61 1.72 -16.67 5.74
CA ASP A 61 1.45 -18.08 6.04
C ASP A 61 0.28 -18.68 5.23
N THR A 62 0.14 -18.23 3.98
CA THR A 62 -0.90 -18.72 3.05
C THR A 62 -0.35 -19.73 2.04
N GLY A 63 0.98 -19.86 1.94
CA GLY A 63 1.66 -20.73 0.97
C GLY A 63 1.52 -20.29 -0.49
N VAL A 64 0.93 -19.11 -0.76
CA VAL A 64 0.71 -18.65 -2.14
C VAL A 64 1.95 -17.99 -2.72
N HIS A 65 2.19 -18.21 -4.01
CA HIS A 65 3.35 -17.66 -4.70
C HIS A 65 3.23 -16.16 -4.99
N ALA A 66 4.37 -15.52 -5.27
CA ALA A 66 4.48 -14.07 -5.50
C ALA A 66 3.50 -13.54 -6.57
N GLN A 67 3.19 -14.31 -7.62
CA GLN A 67 2.22 -13.91 -8.65
C GLN A 67 0.81 -13.76 -8.07
N VAL A 68 0.41 -14.65 -7.16
CA VAL A 68 -0.88 -14.60 -6.47
C VAL A 68 -0.90 -13.41 -5.52
N ILE A 69 0.19 -13.13 -4.81
CA ILE A 69 0.32 -11.90 -4.00
C ILE A 69 0.13 -10.66 -4.87
N GLY A 70 0.70 -10.63 -6.07
CA GLY A 70 0.47 -9.55 -7.05
C GLY A 70 -1.01 -9.38 -7.40
N GLN A 71 -1.75 -10.47 -7.60
CA GLN A 71 -3.20 -10.44 -7.84
C GLN A 71 -3.97 -9.93 -6.61
N VAL A 72 -3.60 -10.34 -5.40
CA VAL A 72 -4.18 -9.83 -4.14
C VAL A 72 -3.95 -8.32 -4.04
N MET A 73 -2.73 -7.83 -4.33
CA MET A 73 -2.44 -6.39 -4.31
C MET A 73 -3.26 -5.61 -5.34
N GLY A 74 -3.45 -6.16 -6.53
CA GLY A 74 -4.30 -5.58 -7.57
C GLY A 74 -5.78 -5.53 -7.18
N GLY A 75 -6.25 -6.52 -6.43
CA GLY A 75 -7.62 -6.63 -5.93
C GLY A 75 -7.88 -5.97 -4.58
N ASN A 76 -6.93 -5.21 -4.02
CA ASN A 76 -7.11 -4.50 -2.74
C ASN A 76 -8.28 -3.49 -2.86
N PRO A 77 -9.38 -3.66 -2.08
CA PRO A 77 -10.54 -2.77 -2.18
C PRO A 77 -10.32 -1.39 -1.56
N ILE A 78 -9.28 -1.22 -0.74
CA ILE A 78 -9.01 0.04 -0.01
C ILE A 78 -7.51 0.38 -0.13
N PRO A 79 -7.05 0.80 -1.33
CA PRO A 79 -5.66 1.19 -1.53
C PRO A 79 -5.29 2.37 -0.62
N LEU A 80 -3.98 2.55 -0.40
CA LEU A 80 -3.36 3.52 0.50
C LEU A 80 -3.60 3.25 2.00
N ILE A 81 -4.83 3.00 2.44
CA ILE A 81 -5.12 2.63 3.84
C ILE A 81 -4.58 1.22 4.12
N VAL A 82 -4.94 0.27 3.26
CA VAL A 82 -4.21 -1.01 3.17
C VAL A 82 -3.06 -0.79 2.19
N PRO A 83 -1.80 -0.82 2.65
CA PRO A 83 -0.69 -0.17 1.96
C PRO A 83 -0.09 -1.05 0.84
N CYS A 84 -0.88 -1.43 -0.16
CA CYS A 84 -0.40 -2.28 -1.27
C CYS A 84 0.68 -1.60 -2.15
N HIS A 85 0.85 -0.28 -2.05
CA HIS A 85 1.98 0.43 -2.66
C HIS A 85 3.32 0.08 -2.03
N ARG A 86 3.36 -0.43 -0.79
CA ARG A 86 4.59 -0.86 -0.10
C ARG A 86 5.10 -2.25 -0.54
N VAL A 87 4.32 -2.98 -1.34
CA VAL A 87 4.71 -4.31 -1.83
C VAL A 87 5.37 -4.19 -3.20
N VAL A 88 6.65 -4.51 -3.31
CA VAL A 88 7.47 -4.29 -4.52
C VAL A 88 7.96 -5.59 -5.16
N ALA A 89 8.42 -5.53 -6.40
CA ALA A 89 9.12 -6.64 -7.03
C ALA A 89 10.55 -6.73 -6.49
N SER A 90 11.17 -7.90 -6.57
CA SER A 90 12.58 -8.08 -6.18
C SER A 90 13.55 -7.28 -7.05
N ASN A 91 13.12 -6.88 -8.25
CA ASN A 91 13.91 -6.16 -9.25
C ASN A 91 13.27 -4.84 -9.71
N GLY A 92 12.33 -4.27 -8.94
CA GLY A 92 11.68 -3.01 -9.30
C GLY A 92 10.38 -2.76 -8.53
N LEU A 93 9.60 -1.76 -8.97
CA LEU A 93 8.38 -1.38 -8.25
C LEU A 93 7.25 -2.41 -8.37
N GLY A 94 7.11 -3.10 -9.50
CA GLY A 94 5.93 -3.91 -9.80
C GLY A 94 4.70 -3.05 -10.14
N GLY A 95 3.50 -3.64 -10.05
CA GLY A 95 2.24 -2.97 -10.41
C GLY A 95 1.57 -2.22 -9.24
N TYR A 96 0.59 -1.38 -9.58
CA TYR A 96 -0.31 -0.72 -8.63
C TYR A 96 -1.68 -0.47 -9.27
N SER A 97 -2.76 -0.74 -8.55
CA SER A 97 -4.14 -0.60 -9.06
C SER A 97 -4.78 0.76 -8.72
N GLY A 98 -4.17 1.58 -7.87
CA GLY A 98 -4.70 2.89 -7.50
C GLY A 98 -4.32 4.00 -8.48
N GLY A 99 -5.28 4.89 -8.79
CA GLY A 99 -5.08 6.10 -9.59
C GLY A 99 -4.44 5.85 -10.97
N SER A 100 -3.40 6.62 -11.31
CA SER A 100 -2.62 6.49 -12.55
C SER A 100 -1.59 5.33 -12.53
N GLY A 101 -1.76 4.36 -11.63
CA GLY A 101 -0.98 3.12 -11.61
C GLY A 101 0.40 3.29 -10.99
N VAL A 102 1.45 2.82 -11.67
CA VAL A 102 2.83 2.75 -11.10
C VAL A 102 3.37 4.11 -10.67
N GLU A 103 2.94 5.20 -11.31
CA GLU A 103 3.35 6.57 -10.97
C GLU A 103 2.82 6.99 -9.59
N VAL A 104 1.59 6.62 -9.24
CA VAL A 104 1.03 6.84 -7.89
C VAL A 104 1.82 6.05 -6.85
N LYS A 105 2.18 4.80 -7.16
CA LYS A 105 2.99 3.98 -6.26
C LYS A 105 4.37 4.59 -6.02
N ARG A 106 5.04 5.04 -7.08
CA ARG A 106 6.32 5.76 -6.97
C ARG A 106 6.14 7.00 -6.10
N TRP A 107 5.13 7.83 -6.38
CA TRP A 107 4.84 9.04 -5.61
C TRP A 107 4.63 8.75 -4.12
N LEU A 108 3.81 7.75 -3.79
CA LEU A 108 3.56 7.35 -2.40
C LEU A 108 4.84 6.84 -1.72
N LEU A 109 5.61 5.99 -2.39
CA LEU A 109 6.87 5.48 -1.82
C LEU A 109 7.89 6.62 -1.60
N THR A 110 7.94 7.60 -2.50
CA THR A 110 8.77 8.79 -2.31
C THR A 110 8.25 9.65 -1.16
N LEU A 111 6.92 9.84 -1.04
CA LEU A 111 6.29 10.59 0.05
C LEU A 111 6.61 9.96 1.40
N GLU A 112 6.63 8.63 1.45
CA GLU A 112 6.98 7.89 2.64
C GLU A 112 8.48 7.85 2.95
N GLY A 113 9.33 8.28 2.01
CA GLY A 113 10.79 8.18 2.12
C GLY A 113 11.33 6.76 1.88
N SER A 114 10.51 5.83 1.41
CA SER A 114 10.91 4.45 1.08
C SER A 114 11.84 4.37 -0.12
N ILE A 115 11.71 5.32 -1.05
CA ILE A 115 12.60 5.48 -2.20
C ILE A 115 13.02 6.94 -2.32
N PRO A 116 14.23 7.22 -2.84
CA PRO A 116 14.68 8.60 -3.01
C PRO A 116 13.87 9.31 -4.10
N ALA A 117 13.60 10.61 -3.88
CA ALA A 117 13.15 11.50 -4.94
C ALA A 117 14.26 11.65 -5.99
N THR A 118 13.90 11.56 -7.28
CA THR A 118 14.79 11.91 -8.37
C THR A 118 14.70 13.41 -8.66
N LEU A 119 15.76 14.00 -9.23
CA LEU A 119 15.85 15.46 -9.44
C LEU A 119 14.75 16.05 -10.33
N ASP A 120 14.15 15.22 -11.18
CA ASP A 120 13.04 15.54 -12.08
C ASP A 120 11.66 15.33 -11.45
N TRP A 121 11.61 14.89 -10.19
CA TRP A 121 10.37 14.51 -9.51
C TRP A 121 9.91 15.57 -8.50
N ASP A 122 8.78 16.21 -8.79
CA ASP A 122 8.11 17.14 -7.87
C ASP A 122 7.10 16.40 -6.99
N ILE A 123 7.47 16.13 -5.75
CA ILE A 123 6.59 15.44 -4.78
C ILE A 123 5.36 16.27 -4.39
N THR A 124 5.42 17.59 -4.58
CA THR A 124 4.31 18.50 -4.24
C THR A 124 3.19 18.46 -5.29
N ARG A 125 3.44 17.88 -6.47
CA ARG A 125 2.42 17.54 -7.46
C ARG A 125 2.07 16.06 -7.39
N ALA A 126 0.93 15.75 -6.77
CA ALA A 126 0.35 14.42 -6.88
C ALA A 126 0.03 14.10 -8.37
N PRO A 127 0.29 12.86 -8.83
CA PRO A 127 0.01 12.40 -10.19
C PRO A 127 -1.48 12.11 -10.47
#